data_AF-A0A5J5D7V4-F1
#
_entry.id   AF-A0A5J5D7V4-F1
#
_cell.length_a   1.000
_cell.length_b   1.000
_cell.length_c   1.000
_cell.angle_alpha   90.00
_cell.angle_beta   90.00
_cell.angle_gamma   90.00
#
_symmetry.space_group_name_H-M   'P 1'
#
loop_
_entity.id
_entity.type
_entity.pdbx_description
1 polymer ?
#
loop_
_entity_poly.entity_id
_entity_poly.type
_entity_poly.pdbx_seq_one_letter_code
_entity_poly.pdbx_strand_id
1 'polypeptide(L)'
;MDTDEQLETDISLLGATGIEEHLQENVPETIMALRETGIQVWGVTGDKTETAVNIGYACRLLEEEDLVINMSCGNKVRRPLSHGRLAA
;
A
#
# COMPACT_ATOMS: atom_id res chain seq x y z
N MET A 1 25.48 15.26 7.72
CA MET A 1 24.60 14.57 6.75
C MET A 1 23.34 15.42 6.60
N ASP A 2 23.47 16.73 6.63
CA ASP A 2 22.36 17.65 6.98
C ASP A 2 22.20 18.76 5.93
N THR A 3 23.03 18.75 4.89
CA THR A 3 23.10 19.82 3.88
C THR A 3 21.88 19.83 2.96
N ASP A 4 21.35 18.64 2.62
CA ASP A 4 20.27 18.52 1.63
C ASP A 4 18.93 18.93 2.23
N GLU A 5 18.61 18.46 3.44
CA GLU A 5 17.38 18.84 4.17
C GLU A 5 17.34 20.35 4.47
N GLN A 6 18.50 20.97 4.72
CA GLN A 6 18.59 22.42 4.92
C GLN A 6 18.35 23.21 3.63
N LEU A 7 18.76 22.66 2.48
CA LEU A 7 18.55 23.29 1.16
C LEU A 7 17.08 23.19 0.71
N GLU A 8 16.36 22.15 1.13
CA GLU A 8 14.95 21.92 0.78
C GLU A 8 13.95 22.71 1.66
N THR A 9 14.39 23.81 2.27
CA THR A 9 13.54 24.74 3.06
C THR A 9 13.12 25.96 2.23
N ASP A 10 12.04 26.65 2.64
CA ASP A 10 11.52 27.89 2.01
C ASP A 10 11.23 27.81 0.49
N ILE A 11 10.86 26.63 -0.01
CA ILE A 11 10.46 26.43 -1.42
C ILE A 11 8.99 26.83 -1.67
N SER A 12 8.71 27.32 -2.88
CA SER A 12 7.34 27.62 -3.33
C SER A 12 6.80 26.53 -4.25
N LEU A 13 5.62 25.99 -3.94
CA LEU A 13 4.95 25.02 -4.80
C LEU A 13 4.50 25.68 -6.11
N LEU A 14 5.04 25.23 -7.24
CA LEU A 14 4.68 25.73 -8.57
C LEU A 14 3.55 24.92 -9.23
N GLY A 15 3.43 23.64 -8.87
CA GLY A 15 2.45 22.72 -9.44
C GLY A 15 2.70 21.28 -9.03
N ALA A 16 1.82 20.38 -9.48
CA ALA A 16 1.92 18.94 -9.27
C ALA A 16 1.72 18.20 -10.60
N THR A 17 2.27 17.00 -10.70
CA THR A 17 2.05 16.08 -11.82
C THR A 17 1.34 14.83 -11.31
N GLY A 18 0.56 14.19 -12.18
CA GLY A 18 -0.09 12.92 -11.91
C GLY A 18 0.23 11.95 -13.03
N ILE A 19 0.64 10.74 -12.68
CA ILE A 19 0.87 9.65 -13.62
C ILE A 19 -0.05 8.52 -13.20
N GLU A 20 -0.78 7.99 -14.18
CA GLU A 20 -1.66 6.85 -13.98
C GLU A 20 -0.93 5.57 -14.41
N GLU A 21 -0.97 4.57 -13.54
CA GLU A 21 -0.38 3.27 -13.82
C GLU A 21 -1.39 2.44 -14.61
N HIS A 22 -1.03 2.09 -15.85
CA HIS A 22 -1.94 1.37 -16.74
C HIS A 22 -2.19 -0.06 -16.24
N LEU A 23 -3.47 -0.37 -16.05
CA LEU A 23 -3.93 -1.72 -15.80
C LEU A 23 -3.96 -2.54 -17.09
N GLN A 24 -3.96 -3.86 -16.94
CA GLN A 24 -4.28 -4.75 -18.05
C GLN A 24 -5.74 -4.54 -18.47
N GLU A 25 -6.02 -4.82 -19.75
CA GLU A 25 -7.35 -4.70 -20.32
C GLU A 25 -8.37 -5.51 -19.51
N ASN A 26 -9.53 -4.92 -19.26
CA ASN A 26 -10.67 -5.55 -18.58
C ASN A 26 -10.46 -5.90 -17.08
N VAL A 27 -9.36 -5.48 -16.45
CA VAL A 27 -9.13 -5.76 -15.02
C VAL A 27 -10.24 -5.16 -14.12
N PRO A 28 -10.61 -3.87 -14.25
CA PRO A 28 -11.66 -3.28 -13.43
C PRO A 28 -13.00 -4.01 -13.58
N GLU A 29 -13.41 -4.27 -14.82
CA GLU A 29 -14.68 -4.93 -15.16
C GLU A 29 -14.73 -6.36 -14.61
N THR A 30 -13.60 -7.07 -14.70
CA THR A 30 -13.49 -8.43 -14.19
C THR A 30 -13.59 -8.46 -12.66
N ILE A 31 -12.89 -7.56 -11.96
CA ILE A 31 -12.96 -7.48 -10.49
C ILE A 31 -14.37 -7.15 -10.04
N MET A 32 -15.05 -6.20 -10.69
CA MET A 32 -16.44 -5.87 -10.39
C MET A 32 -17.37 -7.09 -10.56
N ALA A 33 -17.28 -7.78 -11.70
CA ALA A 33 -18.10 -8.96 -11.96
C ALA A 33 -17.89 -10.09 -10.93
N LEU A 34 -16.63 -10.31 -10.50
CA LEU A 34 -16.32 -11.26 -9.44
C LEU A 34 -16.95 -10.83 -8.10
N ARG A 35 -16.86 -9.55 -7.75
CA ARG A 35 -17.45 -9.02 -6.50
C ARG A 35 -18.98 -9.10 -6.51
N GLU A 36 -19.63 -8.76 -7.62
CA GLU A 36 -21.09 -8.84 -7.79
C GLU A 36 -21.64 -10.26 -7.65
N THR A 37 -20.84 -11.27 -7.99
CA THR A 37 -21.19 -12.69 -7.79
C THR A 37 -20.87 -13.21 -6.39
N GLY A 38 -20.35 -12.36 -5.50
CA GLY A 38 -20.04 -12.70 -4.11
C GLY A 38 -18.63 -13.28 -3.90
N ILE A 39 -17.75 -13.23 -4.91
CA ILE A 39 -16.36 -13.69 -4.78
C ILE A 39 -15.53 -12.61 -4.09
N GLN A 40 -14.84 -13.00 -3.00
CA GLN A 40 -13.92 -12.11 -2.30
C GLN A 40 -12.57 -12.07 -3.01
N VAL A 41 -12.21 -10.90 -3.53
CA VAL A 41 -10.94 -10.66 -4.23
C VAL A 41 -9.94 -10.00 -3.26
N TRP A 42 -8.71 -10.52 -3.22
CA TRP A 42 -7.64 -10.00 -2.37
C TRP A 42 -6.42 -9.68 -3.23
N GLY A 43 -5.96 -8.43 -3.21
CA GLY A 43 -4.69 -8.03 -3.83
C GLY A 43 -3.53 -8.23 -2.85
N VAL A 44 -2.51 -9.00 -3.25
CA VAL A 44 -1.28 -9.16 -2.49
C VAL A 44 -0.13 -8.61 -3.33
N THR A 45 0.56 -7.60 -2.82
CA THR A 45 1.71 -6.98 -3.49
C THR A 45 2.86 -6.78 -2.51
N GLY A 46 4.08 -6.79 -3.03
CA GLY A 46 5.30 -6.42 -2.31
C GLY A 46 5.70 -4.95 -2.54
N ASP A 47 4.87 -4.18 -3.23
CA ASP A 47 5.10 -2.77 -3.48
C ASP A 47 4.71 -1.88 -2.28
N LYS A 48 5.00 -0.59 -2.38
CA LYS A 48 4.64 0.41 -1.38
C LYS A 48 3.13 0.48 -1.16
N THR A 49 2.75 0.84 0.06
CA THR A 49 1.35 0.96 0.47
C THR A 49 0.60 1.98 -0.39
N GLU A 50 1.24 3.10 -0.72
CA GLU A 50 0.64 4.16 -1.53
C GLU A 50 0.28 3.65 -2.94
N THR A 51 1.18 2.89 -3.57
CA THR A 51 0.92 2.27 -4.88
C THR A 51 -0.19 1.22 -4.79
N ALA A 52 -0.16 0.38 -3.75
CA ALA A 52 -1.20 -0.64 -3.55
C ALA A 52 -2.60 -0.04 -3.43
N VAL A 53 -2.72 1.09 -2.72
CA VAL A 53 -3.98 1.83 -2.58
C VAL A 53 -4.40 2.44 -3.91
N ASN A 54 -3.48 3.09 -4.64
CA ASN A 54 -3.77 3.67 -5.96
C ASN A 54 -4.26 2.61 -6.95
N ILE A 55 -3.59 1.45 -7.01
CA ILE A 55 -4.02 0.32 -7.85
C ILE A 55 -5.36 -0.24 -7.37
N GLY A 56 -5.60 -0.31 -6.07
CA GLY A 56 -6.88 -0.74 -5.51
C GLY A 56 -8.06 0.09 -6.00
N TYR A 57 -7.91 1.41 -6.06
CA TYR A 57 -8.91 2.30 -6.66
C TYR A 57 -9.01 2.14 -8.18
N ALA A 58 -7.87 2.11 -8.88
CA ALA A 58 -7.86 1.97 -10.33
C ALA A 58 -8.55 0.68 -10.81
N CYS A 59 -8.42 -0.42 -10.06
CA CYS A 59 -8.97 -1.73 -10.43
C CYS A 59 -10.36 -2.01 -9.85
N ARG A 60 -11.04 -1.01 -9.24
CA ARG A 60 -12.37 -1.17 -8.62
C ARG A 60 -12.40 -2.21 -7.50
N LEU A 61 -11.26 -2.41 -6.85
CA LEU A 61 -11.19 -3.19 -5.61
C LEU A 61 -11.57 -2.33 -4.39
N LEU A 62 -11.26 -1.03 -4.47
CA LEU A 62 -11.66 0.01 -3.51
C LEU A 62 -12.51 1.06 -4.24
N GLU A 63 -13.56 1.56 -3.58
CA GLU A 63 -14.35 2.73 -4.00
C GLU A 63 -14.11 3.91 -3.04
N GLU A 64 -14.44 5.13 -3.46
CA GLU A 64 -14.15 6.36 -2.71
C GLU A 64 -14.81 6.38 -1.32
N GLU A 65 -15.94 5.69 -1.16
CA GLU A 65 -16.68 5.59 0.09
C GLU A 65 -16.14 4.50 1.05
N ASP A 66 -15.19 3.67 0.61
CA ASP A 66 -14.67 2.56 1.42
C ASP A 66 -13.81 3.08 2.59
N LEU A 67 -13.98 2.44 3.76
CA LEU A 67 -13.11 2.67 4.91
C LEU A 67 -11.79 1.90 4.74
N VAL A 68 -10.69 2.62 4.46
CA VAL A 68 -9.35 2.04 4.36
C VAL A 68 -8.71 1.96 5.75
N ILE A 69 -8.41 0.73 6.21
CA ILE A 69 -7.74 0.47 7.49
C ILE A 69 -6.28 0.10 7.25
N ASN A 70 -5.35 0.97 7.63
CA ASN A 70 -3.92 0.68 7.58
C ASN A 70 -3.45 0.07 8.91
N MET A 71 -2.94 -1.16 8.85
CA MET A 71 -2.37 -1.87 9.99
C MET A 71 -0.85 -1.94 9.85
N SER A 72 -0.14 -1.17 10.66
CA SER A 72 1.31 -1.23 10.76
C SER A 72 1.74 -1.70 12.15
N CYS A 73 2.78 -2.52 12.22
CA CYS A 73 3.38 -2.88 13.49
C CYS A 73 4.43 -1.83 13.90
N GLY A 74 4.04 -0.96 14.83
CA GLY A 74 4.99 -0.08 15.52
C GLY A 74 5.87 -0.91 16.45
N ASN A 75 7.18 -0.90 16.19
CA ASN A 75 8.25 -1.65 16.85
C ASN A 75 8.29 -3.17 16.58
N LYS A 76 9.35 -3.59 15.88
CA LYS A 76 9.83 -4.98 15.92
C LYS A 76 10.13 -5.31 17.38
N VAL A 77 9.24 -6.03 18.07
CA VAL A 77 9.63 -6.74 19.28
C VAL A 77 10.64 -7.81 18.84
N ARG A 78 11.91 -7.43 18.79
CA ARG A 78 13.01 -8.39 18.78
C ARG A 78 12.94 -9.10 20.13
N ARG A 79 12.11 -10.14 20.24
CA ARG A 79 12.36 -11.15 21.27
C ARG A 79 13.71 -11.75 20.90
N PRO A 80 14.78 -11.60 21.70
CA PRO A 80 15.94 -12.42 21.50
C PRO A 80 15.46 -13.87 21.58
N LEU A 81 15.77 -14.67 20.56
CA LEU A 81 15.63 -16.12 20.65
C LEU A 81 16.59 -16.56 21.76
N SER A 82 16.10 -16.57 23.00
CA SER A 82 16.80 -17.20 24.12
C SER A 82 16.96 -18.65 23.74
N HIS A 83 18.20 -19.03 23.44
CA HIS A 83 18.57 -20.38 23.07
C HIS A 83 17.91 -21.37 24.03
N GLY A 84 17.11 -22.27 23.47
CA GLY A 84 16.57 -23.40 24.20
C GLY A 84 17.72 -24.24 24.74
N ARG A 85 18.07 -24.05 26.01
CA ARG A 85 18.61 -25.14 26.80
C ARG A 85 17.43 -26.03 27.16
N LEU A 86 17.32 -27.16 26.47
CA LEU A 86 16.63 -28.32 27.00
C LEU A 86 17.25 -28.62 28.37
N ALA A 87 16.45 -28.48 29.42
CA ALA A 87 16.73 -29.17 30.66
C ALA A 87 16.36 -30.64 30.42
N ALA A 88 17.39 -31.48 30.30
CA ALA A 88 17.32 -32.91 30.56
C ALA A 88 18.03 -33.17 31.89
#